data_AF-A0A3C1W322-F1
#
_entry.id   AF-A0A3C1W322-F1
#
_cell.length_a   1.000
_cell.length_b   1.000
_cell.length_c   1.000
_cell.angle_alpha   90.00
_cell.angle_beta   90.00
_cell.angle_gamma   90.00
#
_symmetry.space_group_name_H-M   'P 1'
#
loop_
_entity.id
_entity.type
_entity.pdbx_description
1 polymer ?
#
loop_
_entity_poly.entity_id
_entity_poly.type
_entity_poly.pdbx_seq_one_letter_code
_entity_poly.pdbx_strand_id
1 'polypeptide(L)'
;MRILILVSAFLSLGSLSGGAEKIVLFDGQSLEGWHSVGSAKWRVENGAIVGGQDGDPRKSGILMTKRLFKDFELELEFKIDEHGKYNSGVYLRHGPGEGRQRGYQVN
;
A
#
# COMPACT_ATOMS: atom_id res chain seq x y z
N MET A 1 28.64 38.62 -48.55
CA MET A 1 27.27 38.23 -48.13
C MET A 1 27.40 37.00 -47.23
N ARG A 2 27.19 37.15 -45.91
CA ARG A 2 27.31 36.06 -44.92
C ARG A 2 25.92 35.48 -44.67
N ILE A 3 25.70 34.22 -45.04
CA ILE A 3 24.48 33.48 -44.76
C ILE A 3 24.63 32.86 -43.36
N LEU A 4 23.76 33.26 -42.43
CA LEU A 4 23.64 32.64 -41.11
C LEU A 4 22.57 31.56 -41.22
N ILE A 5 22.92 30.29 -41.04
CA ILE A 5 21.95 29.19 -40.95
C ILE A 5 21.56 29.04 -39.48
N LEU A 6 20.33 29.44 -39.14
CA LEU A 6 19.75 29.19 -37.83
C LEU A 6 19.23 27.74 -37.81
N VAL A 7 19.97 26.84 -37.17
CA VAL A 7 19.47 25.49 -36.90
C VAL A 7 18.52 25.59 -35.71
N SER A 8 17.22 25.64 -35.99
CA SER A 8 16.20 25.54 -34.95
C SER A 8 16.13 24.08 -34.50
N ALA A 9 16.73 23.79 -33.34
CA ALA A 9 16.59 22.50 -32.69
C ALA A 9 15.15 22.37 -32.17
N PHE A 10 14.31 21.63 -32.90
CA PHE A 10 13.02 21.17 -32.39
C PHE A 10 13.29 20.19 -31.23
N LEU A 11 13.24 20.69 -29.99
CA LEU A 11 13.08 19.80 -28.84
C LEU A 11 11.70 19.17 -28.95
N SER A 12 11.66 17.90 -29.37
CA SER A 12 10.49 17.06 -29.15
C SER A 12 10.26 16.98 -27.64
N LEU A 13 9.28 17.73 -27.13
CA LEU A 13 8.68 17.44 -25.83
C LEU A 13 8.05 16.07 -25.96
N GLY A 14 8.81 15.02 -25.62
CA GLY A 14 8.25 13.71 -25.39
C GLY A 14 7.17 13.88 -24.33
N SER A 15 5.92 13.57 -24.68
CA SER A 15 4.85 13.51 -23.71
C SER A 15 5.27 12.49 -22.65
N LEU A 16 5.56 12.95 -21.44
CA LEU A 16 5.62 12.09 -20.27
C LEU A 16 4.22 11.50 -20.13
N SER A 17 4.02 10.28 -20.62
CA SER A 17 2.84 9.50 -20.27
C SER A 17 2.97 9.19 -18.78
N GLY A 18 2.48 10.09 -17.93
CA GLY A 18 2.39 9.93 -16.47
C GLY A 18 1.29 8.93 -16.10
N GLY A 19 1.24 7.78 -16.76
CA GLY A 19 0.35 6.70 -16.37
C GLY A 19 0.83 6.13 -15.05
N ALA A 20 -0.05 6.08 -14.05
CA ALA A 20 0.24 5.42 -12.79
C ALA A 20 0.52 3.92 -13.06
N GLU A 21 1.63 3.41 -12.53
CA GLU A 21 1.93 1.98 -12.59
C GLU A 21 0.89 1.21 -11.77
N LYS A 22 0.18 0.28 -12.40
CA LYS A 22 -0.72 -0.63 -11.68
C LYS A 22 0.10 -1.74 -11.02
N ILE A 23 0.11 -1.75 -9.69
CA ILE A 23 0.82 -2.74 -8.88
C ILE A 23 -0.21 -3.66 -8.22
N VAL A 24 -0.01 -4.97 -8.36
CA VAL A 24 -0.74 -5.98 -7.58
C VAL A 24 -0.09 -6.06 -6.20
N LEU A 25 -0.79 -5.59 -5.17
CA LEU A 25 -0.23 -5.51 -3.81
C LEU A 25 -0.27 -6.86 -3.06
N PHE A 26 -1.18 -7.74 -3.46
CA PHE A 26 -1.32 -9.08 -2.92
C PHE A 26 -1.66 -10.06 -4.05
N ASP A 27 -0.91 -11.15 -4.13
CA ASP A 27 -0.96 -12.15 -5.20
C ASP A 27 -2.01 -13.26 -4.97
N GLY A 28 -2.71 -13.23 -3.82
CA GLY A 28 -3.65 -14.27 -3.42
C GLY A 28 -2.99 -15.52 -2.82
N GLN A 29 -1.66 -15.56 -2.71
CA GLN A 29 -0.91 -16.79 -2.43
C GLN A 29 0.01 -16.64 -1.22
N SER A 30 0.64 -15.48 -1.06
CA SER A 30 1.69 -15.29 -0.08
C SER A 30 1.63 -13.93 0.60
N LEU A 31 2.26 -13.84 1.78
CA LEU A 31 2.54 -12.56 2.43
C LEU A 31 3.91 -12.01 2.00
N GLU A 32 4.42 -12.43 0.84
CA GLU A 32 5.62 -11.82 0.26
C GLU A 32 5.35 -10.34 0.00
N GLY A 33 6.33 -9.48 0.32
CA GLY A 33 6.11 -8.03 0.31
C GLY A 33 5.44 -7.45 1.56
N TRP A 34 5.05 -8.25 2.55
CA TRP A 34 4.44 -7.79 3.80
C TRP A 34 5.31 -8.10 5.03
N HIS A 35 5.12 -7.35 6.11
CA HIS A 35 5.69 -7.63 7.43
C HIS A 35 4.68 -7.31 8.53
N SER A 36 4.68 -8.09 9.60
CA SER A 36 3.78 -7.90 10.74
C SER A 36 4.45 -7.08 11.82
N VAL A 37 3.69 -6.14 12.40
CA VAL A 37 4.07 -5.39 13.60
C VAL A 37 3.07 -5.72 14.70
N GLY A 38 3.56 -6.12 15.88
CA GLY A 38 2.73 -6.56 17.00
C GLY A 38 2.53 -8.09 17.03
N SER A 39 1.53 -8.52 17.79
CA SER A 39 1.29 -9.92 18.15
C SER A 39 0.10 -10.57 17.43
N ALA A 40 -0.63 -9.81 16.61
CA ALA A 40 -1.66 -10.34 15.71
C ALA A 40 -1.08 -11.40 14.75
N LYS A 41 -1.92 -12.36 14.37
CA LYS A 41 -1.54 -13.41 13.41
C LYS A 41 -2.11 -13.07 12.04
N TRP A 42 -1.30 -13.32 11.02
CA TRP A 42 -1.62 -13.07 9.62
C TRP A 42 -1.33 -14.33 8.82
N ARG A 43 -2.27 -14.70 7.97
CA ARG A 43 -2.20 -15.90 7.12
C ARG A 43 -2.95 -15.65 5.82
N VAL A 44 -2.66 -16.47 4.81
CA VAL A 44 -3.42 -16.50 3.57
C VAL A 44 -4.38 -17.68 3.64
N GLU A 45 -5.67 -17.42 3.48
CA GLU A 45 -6.71 -18.44 3.42
C GLU A 45 -7.65 -18.12 2.26
N ASN A 46 -7.92 -19.10 1.40
CA ASN A 46 -8.85 -18.98 0.26
C ASN A 46 -8.60 -17.73 -0.62
N GLY A 47 -7.34 -17.39 -0.85
CA GLY A 47 -6.99 -16.23 -1.69
C GLY A 47 -7.14 -14.87 -0.99
N ALA A 48 -7.35 -14.82 0.32
CA ALA A 48 -7.48 -13.60 1.11
C ALA A 48 -6.44 -13.53 2.23
N ILE A 49 -6.03 -12.30 2.57
CA ILE A 49 -5.28 -12.05 3.80
C ILE A 49 -6.27 -12.12 4.97
N VAL A 50 -6.06 -13.09 5.86
CA VAL A 50 -6.83 -13.26 7.08
C VAL A 50 -5.96 -12.88 8.26
N GLY A 51 -6.42 -11.85 8.99
CA GLY A 51 -5.76 -11.32 10.16
C GLY A 51 -6.68 -11.33 11.37
N GLY A 52 -6.09 -11.42 12.56
CA GLY A 52 -6.88 -11.29 13.77
C GLY A 52 -6.13 -11.65 15.04
N GLN A 53 -6.94 -11.70 16.10
CA GLN A 53 -6.46 -11.92 17.46
C GLN A 53 -6.57 -13.38 17.91
N ASP A 54 -7.11 -14.27 17.06
CA ASP A 54 -7.45 -15.66 17.37
C ASP A 54 -8.17 -15.80 18.73
N GLY A 55 -9.10 -14.88 19.02
CA GLY A 55 -9.88 -14.84 20.26
C GLY A 55 -9.21 -14.20 21.49
N ASP A 56 -7.93 -13.81 21.43
CA ASP A 56 -7.25 -13.13 22.54
C ASP A 56 -7.15 -11.61 22.28
N PRO A 57 -7.92 -10.76 22.97
CA PRO A 57 -7.96 -9.32 22.70
C PRO A 57 -6.62 -8.59 22.91
N ARG A 58 -5.65 -9.23 23.59
CA ARG A 58 -4.30 -8.70 23.79
C ARG A 58 -3.42 -8.87 22.55
N LYS A 59 -3.82 -9.71 21.59
CA LYS A 59 -3.11 -9.89 20.32
C LYS A 59 -3.56 -8.83 19.33
N SER A 60 -2.81 -7.75 19.22
CA SER A 60 -3.08 -6.67 18.25
C SER A 60 -1.87 -6.46 17.36
N GLY A 61 -2.09 -5.91 16.18
CA GLY A 61 -1.01 -5.69 15.23
C GLY A 61 -1.50 -5.18 13.90
N ILE A 62 -0.52 -4.79 13.08
CA ILE A 62 -0.72 -4.23 11.74
C ILE A 62 0.08 -5.09 10.77
N LEU A 63 -0.52 -5.43 9.63
CA LEU A 63 0.21 -5.96 8.48
C LEU A 63 0.59 -4.79 7.58
N MET A 64 1.90 -4.62 7.36
CA MET A 64 2.45 -3.47 6.64
C MET A 64 3.14 -3.92 5.36
N THR A 65 2.99 -3.13 4.29
CA THR A 65 3.77 -3.31 3.08
C THR A 65 5.26 -3.05 3.38
N LYS A 66 6.17 -3.86 2.84
CA LYS A 66 7.61 -3.61 2.88
C LYS A 66 8.00 -2.41 2.00
N ARG A 67 7.27 -2.20 0.90
CA ARG A 67 7.45 -1.04 0.02
C ARG A 67 6.71 0.16 0.60
N LEU A 68 7.33 1.34 0.49
CA LEU A 68 6.72 2.63 0.81
C LEU A 68 6.14 3.27 -0.46
N PHE A 69 4.97 3.89 -0.32
CA PHE A 69 4.27 4.58 -1.40
C PHE A 69 4.02 6.04 -1.03
N LYS A 70 4.24 6.95 -1.99
CA LYS A 70 4.03 8.39 -1.78
C LYS A 70 2.65 8.81 -2.28
N ASP A 71 2.46 8.76 -3.59
CA ASP A 71 1.24 9.11 -4.29
C ASP A 71 0.70 7.84 -4.93
N PHE A 72 -0.54 7.46 -4.60
CA PHE A 72 -1.13 6.19 -5.02
C PHE A 72 -2.65 6.29 -5.02
N GLU A 73 -3.27 5.42 -5.80
CA GLU A 73 -4.68 5.04 -5.69
C GLU A 73 -4.72 3.60 -5.18
N LEU A 74 -5.54 3.35 -4.16
CA LEU A 74 -5.65 2.03 -3.53
C LEU A 74 -7.05 1.49 -3.72
N GLU A 75 -7.14 0.33 -4.35
CA GLU A 75 -8.36 -0.46 -4.49
C GLU A 75 -8.19 -1.75 -3.66
N LEU A 76 -9.16 -2.04 -2.80
CA LEU A 76 -9.19 -3.26 -2.01
C LEU A 76 -10.63 -3.60 -1.61
N GLU A 77 -10.83 -4.86 -1.27
CA GLU A 77 -12.05 -5.35 -0.63
C GLU A 77 -11.70 -5.85 0.78
N PHE A 78 -12.64 -5.72 1.71
CA PHE A 78 -12.47 -6.22 3.07
C PHE A 78 -13.78 -6.81 3.59
N LYS A 79 -13.66 -7.79 4.48
CA LYS A 79 -14.77 -8.33 5.27
C LYS A 79 -14.35 -8.38 6.73
N ILE A 80 -15.25 -7.98 7.63
CA ILE A 80 -15.09 -8.12 9.08
C ILE A 80 -16.20 -9.02 9.62
N ASP A 81 -15.91 -9.77 10.69
CA ASP A 81 -16.88 -10.68 11.30
C ASP A 81 -18.14 -9.94 11.77
N GLU A 82 -19.28 -10.61 11.63
CA GLU A 82 -20.63 -10.04 11.56
C GLU A 82 -21.21 -9.68 12.94
N HIS A 83 -20.47 -9.89 14.02
CA HIS A 83 -20.95 -9.66 15.39
C HIS A 83 -20.48 -8.35 16.02
N GLY A 84 -19.87 -7.44 15.25
CA GLY A 84 -19.52 -6.08 15.70
C GLY A 84 -18.50 -5.99 16.85
N LYS A 85 -17.89 -7.11 17.24
CA LYS A 85 -16.86 -7.18 18.29
C LYS A 85 -15.47 -6.81 17.78
N TYR A 86 -15.27 -6.87 16.47
CA TYR A 86 -13.99 -6.63 15.84
C TYR A 86 -13.99 -5.26 15.17
N ASN A 87 -12.83 -4.60 15.22
CA ASN A 87 -12.55 -3.39 14.47
C ASN A 87 -11.26 -3.64 13.68
N SER A 88 -11.24 -3.16 12.44
CA SER A 88 -10.06 -3.15 11.57
C SER A 88 -10.03 -1.83 10.80
N GLY A 89 -8.94 -1.58 10.09
CA GLY A 89 -8.89 -0.45 9.17
C GLY A 89 -7.61 -0.43 8.35
N VAL A 90 -7.61 0.44 7.34
CA VAL A 90 -6.48 0.62 6.43
C VAL A 90 -5.69 1.83 6.88
N TYR A 91 -4.43 1.63 7.21
CA TYR A 91 -3.51 2.71 7.58
C TYR A 91 -2.78 3.23 6.35
N LEU A 92 -2.84 4.53 6.12
CA LEU A 92 -2.15 5.25 5.05
C LEU A 92 -1.04 6.11 5.66
N ARG A 93 0.13 6.12 5.03
CA ARG A 93 1.29 6.91 5.47
C ARG A 93 1.74 6.58 6.90
N HIS A 94 1.62 5.30 7.30
CA HIS A 94 2.17 4.82 8.56
C HIS A 94 3.68 4.56 8.39
N GLY A 95 4.51 5.34 9.08
CA GLY A 95 5.96 5.28 8.92
C GLY A 95 6.58 4.04 9.57
N PRO A 96 7.76 3.57 9.10
CA PRO A 96 8.52 2.53 9.77
C PRO A 96 9.18 3.11 11.04
N GLY A 97 8.76 2.66 12.23
CA GLY A 97 9.43 3.01 13.49
C GLY A 97 8.56 2.80 14.73
N GLU A 98 9.20 2.56 15.88
CA GLU A 98 8.53 2.56 17.19
C GLU A 98 8.24 4.00 17.62
N GLY A 99 7.01 4.48 17.40
CA GLY A 99 6.60 5.81 17.80
C GLY A 99 5.23 6.23 17.27
N ARG A 100 4.72 7.39 17.72
CA ARG A 100 3.42 7.97 17.33
C ARG A 100 3.43 8.60 15.93
N GLN A 101 4.07 7.99 14.93
CA GLN A 101 3.81 8.36 13.54
C GLN A 101 2.47 7.77 13.12
N ARG A 102 1.39 8.40 13.59
CA ARG A 102 0.02 8.01 13.26
C ARG A 102 -0.25 8.44 11.82
N GLY A 103 -0.13 7.48 10.90
CA GLY A 103 -0.73 7.59 9.58
C GLY A 103 -2.24 7.83 9.68
N TYR A 104 -2.85 8.22 8.57
CA TYR A 104 -4.30 8.30 8.46
C TYR A 104 -4.89 6.89 8.52
N GLN A 105 -6.08 6.74 9.11
CA GLN A 105 -6.79 5.47 9.12
C GLN A 105 -8.14 5.64 8.42
N VAL A 106 -8.45 4.71 7.53
CA VAL A 106 -9.79 4.52 7.00
C VAL A 106 -10.40 3.34 7.76
N ASN A 107 -11.52 3.57 8.45
CA ASN A 107 -12.25 2.59 9.27
C ASN A 107 -13.65 2.43 8.70
#